data_AF-A0A5N9H819-F1
#
_entry.id   AF-A0A5N9H819-F1
#
_cell.length_a   1.000
_cell.length_b   1.000
_cell.length_c   1.000
_cell.angle_alpha   90.00
_cell.angle_beta   90.00
_cell.angle_gamma   90.00
#
_symmetry.space_group_name_H-M   'P 1'
#
loop_
_entity.id
_entity.type
_entity.pdbx_description
1 polymer ?
#
loop_
_entity_poly.entity_id
_entity_poly.type
_entity_poly.pdbx_seq_one_letter_code
_entity_poly.pdbx_strand_id
1 'polypeptide(L)'
;SYSSILPDALSRAPETTTITLGHNEPLQLRIFIDRSVVEVFVNDKACAAVRVYPGLSDSTGVSIRAQGSEARLLSLDAWNMKNIYE
;
A
#
# COMPACT_ATOMS: atom_id res chain seq x y z
N SER A 1 -5.75 -8.33 4.40
CA SER A 1 -7.11 -8.90 4.37
C SER A 1 -7.51 -9.17 5.81
N TYR A 2 -8.74 -8.89 6.24
CA TYR A 2 -9.20 -8.98 7.66
C TYR A 2 -8.95 -7.75 8.55
N SER A 3 -8.92 -6.53 8.00
CA SER A 3 -8.73 -5.30 8.79
C SER A 3 -10.02 -4.69 9.36
N SER A 4 -11.18 -5.34 9.20
CA SER A 4 -12.47 -4.82 9.66
C SER A 4 -13.44 -5.94 10.00
N ILE A 5 -14.28 -5.68 11.00
CA ILE A 5 -15.43 -6.50 11.42
C ILE A 5 -16.76 -5.74 11.29
N LEU A 6 -16.74 -4.54 10.67
CA LEU A 6 -17.92 -3.71 10.52
C LEU A 6 -18.90 -4.33 9.50
N PRO A 7 -20.22 -4.25 9.73
CA PRO A 7 -21.22 -4.90 8.88
C PRO A 7 -21.29 -4.32 7.46
N ASP A 8 -20.86 -3.07 7.28
CA ASP A 8 -20.80 -2.36 6.00
C ASP A 8 -19.42 -2.45 5.32
N ALA A 9 -18.47 -3.18 5.90
CA ALA A 9 -17.17 -3.41 5.29
C ALA A 9 -17.30 -4.39 4.11
N LEU A 10 -17.41 -3.83 2.90
CA LEU A 10 -17.53 -4.60 1.66
C LEU A 10 -16.17 -4.84 1.01
N SER A 11 -16.01 -6.04 0.44
CA SER A 11 -14.90 -6.31 -0.47
C SER A 11 -15.07 -5.49 -1.74
N ARG A 12 -14.00 -4.83 -2.19
CA ARG A 12 -13.96 -4.06 -3.43
C ARG A 12 -12.76 -4.46 -4.25
N ALA A 13 -12.83 -4.27 -5.57
CA ALA A 13 -11.69 -4.45 -6.44
C ALA A 13 -10.51 -3.55 -5.97
N PRO A 14 -9.27 -4.05 -6.05
CA PRO A 14 -8.11 -3.21 -5.76
C PRO A 14 -8.03 -2.04 -6.74
N GLU A 15 -7.51 -0.90 -6.28
CA GLU A 15 -7.03 0.12 -7.23
C GLU A 15 -5.81 -0.44 -7.96
N THR A 16 -5.79 -0.25 -9.27
CA THR A 16 -4.73 -0.81 -10.12
C THR A 16 -4.16 0.28 -11.02
N THR A 17 -2.88 0.14 -11.33
CA THR A 17 -2.19 0.94 -12.33
C THR A 17 -1.24 0.02 -13.09
N THR A 18 -0.89 0.39 -14.32
CA THR A 18 0.05 -0.38 -15.16
C THR A 18 1.34 0.39 -15.28
N ILE A 19 2.46 -0.31 -15.12
CA ILE A 19 3.79 0.23 -15.35
C ILE A 19 4.54 -0.64 -16.34
N THR A 20 5.51 -0.06 -17.04
CA THR A 20 6.53 -0.80 -17.76
C THR A 20 7.85 -0.71 -17.00
N LEU A 21 8.43 -1.86 -16.70
CA LEU A 21 9.75 -1.99 -16.11
C LEU A 21 10.76 -2.32 -17.20
N GLY A 22 11.93 -1.69 -17.14
CA GLY A 22 13.09 -2.07 -17.93
C GLY A 22 13.64 -3.44 -17.52
N HIS A 23 14.54 -3.98 -18.33
CA HIS A 23 15.23 -5.23 -18.00
C HIS A 23 16.00 -5.08 -16.68
N ASN A 24 15.73 -5.96 -15.72
CA ASN A 24 16.28 -5.93 -14.36
C ASN A 24 16.02 -4.61 -13.58
N GLU A 25 15.07 -3.78 -14.02
CA GLU A 25 14.65 -2.61 -13.23
C GLU A 25 13.88 -3.10 -12.00
N PRO A 26 14.32 -2.79 -10.77
CA PRO A 26 13.57 -3.17 -9.58
C PRO A 26 12.27 -2.38 -9.49
N LEU A 27 11.21 -3.03 -9.03
CA LEU A 27 9.98 -2.35 -8.62
C LEU A 27 10.26 -1.56 -7.34
N GLN A 28 10.15 -0.24 -7.40
CA GLN A 28 10.25 0.67 -6.27
C GLN A 28 8.88 1.24 -5.94
N LEU A 29 8.43 0.98 -4.71
CA LEU A 29 7.17 1.49 -4.18
C LEU A 29 7.46 2.52 -3.09
N ARG A 30 6.83 3.69 -3.18
CA ARG A 30 6.74 4.66 -2.09
C ARG A 30 5.30 4.77 -1.66
N ILE A 31 5.02 4.38 -0.42
CA ILE A 31 3.66 4.26 0.10
C ILE A 31 3.49 5.28 1.22
N PHE A 32 2.47 6.13 1.10
CA PHE A 32 2.03 7.02 2.17
C PHE A 32 0.71 6.53 2.73
N ILE A 33 0.61 6.53 4.06
CA ILE A 33 -0.61 6.16 4.79
C ILE A 33 -0.94 7.35 5.71
N ASP A 34 -1.92 8.15 5.31
CA ASP A 34 -2.41 9.29 6.09
C ASP A 34 -3.84 9.04 6.54
N ARG A 35 -3.97 8.52 7.76
CA ARG A 35 -5.24 8.10 8.38
C ARG A 35 -6.02 7.12 7.49
N SER A 36 -6.97 7.63 6.71
CA SER A 36 -7.82 6.83 5.83
C SER A 36 -7.34 6.82 4.37
N VAL A 37 -6.34 7.62 4.01
CA VAL A 37 -5.82 7.72 2.65
C VAL A 37 -4.56 6.87 2.53
N VAL A 38 -4.50 6.05 1.48
CA VAL A 38 -3.31 5.31 1.09
C VAL A 38 -2.96 5.70 -0.33
N GLU A 39 -1.73 6.18 -0.53
CA GLU A 39 -1.19 6.55 -1.83
C GLU A 39 0.06 5.73 -2.12
N VAL A 40 0.14 5.15 -3.31
CA VAL A 40 1.24 4.29 -3.76
C VAL A 40 1.83 4.89 -5.02
N PHE A 41 3.07 5.34 -4.92
CA PHE A 41 3.87 5.83 -6.04
C PHE A 41 4.82 4.72 -6.51
N VAL A 42 4.94 4.56 -7.82
CA VAL A 42 5.63 3.42 -8.43
C VAL A 42 6.66 3.90 -9.44
N ASN A 43 7.94 3.66 -9.17
CA ASN A 43 9.09 3.97 -10.05
C ASN A 43 9.05 5.40 -10.67
N ASP A 44 8.48 6.39 -9.96
CA ASP A 44 8.21 7.74 -10.48
C ASP A 44 7.42 7.81 -11.81
N LYS A 45 6.72 6.72 -12.15
CA LYS A 45 6.00 6.53 -13.43
C LYS A 45 4.49 6.52 -13.25
N ALA A 46 3.99 6.06 -12.10
CA ALA A 46 2.57 5.92 -11.85
C ALA A 46 2.23 6.13 -10.37
N CYS A 47 0.95 6.40 -10.13
CA CYS A 47 0.37 6.48 -8.79
C CYS A 47 -0.98 5.74 -8.76
N ALA A 48 -1.29 5.13 -7.62
CA ALA A 48 -2.62 4.66 -7.27
C ALA A 48 -2.98 5.14 -5.86
N ALA A 49 -4.20 5.63 -5.66
CA ALA A 49 -4.65 6.20 -4.40
C ALA A 49 -6.02 5.64 -4.01
N VAL A 50 -6.21 5.36 -2.74
CA VAL A 50 -7.44 4.76 -2.20
C VAL A 50 -7.77 5.33 -0.82
N ARG A 51 -9.07 5.36 -0.49
CA ARG A 51 -9.51 5.49 0.90
C ARG A 51 -9.87 4.13 1.52
N VAL A 52 -9.38 3.89 2.73
CA VAL A 52 -9.62 2.69 3.54
C VAL A 52 -10.06 3.07 4.94
N TYR A 53 -11.00 2.30 5.50
CA TYR A 53 -11.59 2.54 6.82
C TYR A 53 -11.55 1.22 7.63
N PRO A 54 -10.39 0.86 8.19
CA PRO A 54 -10.27 -0.34 9.01
C PRO A 54 -11.18 -0.22 10.24
N GLY A 55 -11.91 -1.29 10.55
CA GLY A 55 -12.84 -1.35 11.69
C GLY A 55 -12.22 -1.92 12.96
N LEU A 56 -11.05 -2.55 12.85
CA LEU A 56 -10.31 -3.10 13.98
C LEU A 56 -9.21 -2.13 14.42
N SER A 57 -9.11 -1.87 15.72
CA SER A 57 -8.13 -0.94 16.29
C SER A 57 -6.68 -1.41 16.16
N ASP A 58 -6.45 -2.72 16.02
CA ASP A 58 -5.13 -3.34 15.86
C ASP A 58 -4.71 -3.52 14.39
N SER A 59 -5.50 -3.00 13.44
CA SER A 59 -5.18 -3.02 12.01
C SER A 59 -4.15 -1.95 11.62
N THR A 60 -3.02 -1.95 12.31
CA THR A 60 -1.90 -0.99 12.14
C THR A 60 -0.65 -1.62 11.54
N GLY A 61 -0.63 -2.95 11.38
CA GLY A 61 0.49 -3.68 10.82
C GLY A 61 0.58 -3.64 9.30
N VAL A 62 1.77 -3.95 8.78
CA VAL A 62 2.05 -4.07 7.34
C VAL A 62 2.56 -5.48 7.04
N SER A 63 2.12 -6.05 5.91
CA SER A 63 2.66 -7.31 5.38
C SER A 63 2.89 -7.21 3.88
N ILE A 64 3.87 -7.97 3.38
CA ILE A 64 4.21 -8.05 1.96
C ILE A 64 3.98 -9.47 1.48
N ARG A 65 3.47 -9.60 0.27
CA ARG A 65 3.25 -10.88 -0.40
C ARG A 65 3.56 -10.76 -1.88
N ALA A 66 4.20 -11.79 -2.43
CA ALA A 66 4.30 -11.99 -3.86
C ALA A 66 3.14 -12.87 -4.34
N GLN A 67 2.57 -12.55 -5.50
CA GLN A 67 1.49 -13.34 -6.10
C GLN A 67 1.77 -13.52 -7.59
N GLY A 68 1.62 -14.74 -8.10
CA GLY A 68 1.88 -15.10 -9.50
C GLY A 68 3.30 -15.63 -9.74
N SER A 69 4.30 -15.10 -9.04
CA SER A 69 5.68 -15.60 -9.07
C SER A 69 6.41 -15.26 -7.76
N GLU A 70 7.64 -15.77 -7.62
CA GLU A 70 8.55 -15.34 -6.57
C GLU A 70 8.94 -13.87 -6.75
N ALA A 71 9.17 -13.18 -5.62
CA ALA A 71 9.79 -11.86 -5.59
C ALA A 71 10.79 -11.79 -4.45
N ARG A 72 11.91 -11.11 -4.67
CA ARG A 72 12.93 -10.85 -3.65
C ARG A 72 12.78 -9.41 -3.14
N LEU A 73 12.53 -9.25 -1.84
CA LEU A 73 12.56 -7.94 -1.19
C LEU A 73 14.03 -7.48 -1.08
N LEU A 74 14.39 -6.41 -1.80
CA LEU A 74 15.76 -5.88 -1.80
C LEU A 74 16.03 -4.96 -0.61
N SER A 75 15.07 -4.10 -0.28
CA SER A 75 15.11 -3.21 0.88
C SER A 75 13.70 -2.85 1.32
N LEU A 76 13.56 -2.48 2.59
CA LEU A 76 12.34 -1.92 3.17
C LEU A 76 12.71 -0.97 4.28
N ASP A 77 12.23 0.25 4.16
CA ASP A 77 12.31 1.28 5.18
C ASP A 77 10.91 1.75 5.52
N ALA A 78 10.65 2.00 6.80
CA ALA A 78 9.36 2.47 7.29
C ALA A 78 9.57 3.56 8.34
N TRP A 79 8.78 4.62 8.24
CA TRP A 79 8.85 5.77 9.12
C TRP A 79 7.46 6.13 9.64
N ASN A 80 7.40 6.53 10.92
CA ASN A 80 6.21 7.18 11.46
C ASN A 80 6.21 8.64 11.03
N MET A 81 5.21 9.02 10.21
CA MET A 81 5.05 10.40 9.78
C MET A 81 4.60 11.29 10.95
N LYS A 82 5.15 12.50 11.01
CA LYS A 82 4.70 13.53 11.94
C LYS A 82 3.46 14.24 11.39
N ASN A 83 2.69 14.80 12.31
CA ASN A 83 1.67 15.78 11.98
C ASN A 83 2.32 17.01 11.32
N ILE A 84 1.62 17.62 10.36
CA ILE A 84 2.07 18.82 9.65
C ILE A 84 1.63 20.12 10.34
N TYR A 85 0.73 20.05 11.33
CA TYR A 85 0.18 21.20 12.06
C TYR A 85 0.85 21.45 13.41
N GLU A 86 1.74 20.55 13.83
CA GLU A 86 2.61 20.69 15.01
C GLU A 86 4.00 21.14 14.57
#